data_AF-M4DZY7-F1
#
_entry.id   AF-M4DZY7-F1
#
_cell.length_a   1.000
_cell.length_b   1.000
_cell.length_c   1.000
_cell.angle_alpha   90.00
_cell.angle_beta   90.00
_cell.angle_gamma   90.00
#
_symmetry.space_group_name_H-M   'P 1'
#
loop_
_entity.id
_entity.type
_entity.pdbx_description
1 polymer ?
#
loop_
_entity_poly.entity_id
_entity_poly.type
_entity_poly.pdbx_seq_one_letter_code
_entity_poly.pdbx_strand_id
1 'polypeptide(L)'
;MVQSMFRTTRSVCGDDMLVLPNENEVKFYGENKEVCEHDESCRIFMGAVKGSSFCAPGVPPLSHDIAWDAEFGVLKVRVSPPGSNISSE
;
A
#
# COMPACT_ATOMS: atom_id res chain seq x y z
N MET A 1 -14.73 0.13 -4.28
CA MET A 1 -13.60 0.36 -3.35
C MET A 1 -13.07 -0.99 -2.94
N VAL A 2 -11.78 -1.24 -3.16
CA VAL A 2 -11.12 -2.48 -2.74
C VAL A 2 -10.19 -2.16 -1.58
N GLN A 3 -10.27 -2.97 -0.53
CA GLN A 3 -9.41 -2.85 0.65
C GLN A 3 -8.65 -4.15 0.85
N SER A 4 -7.33 -4.07 0.85
CA SER A 4 -6.44 -5.20 1.09
C SER A 4 -5.67 -4.97 2.39
N MET A 5 -5.57 -6.02 3.22
CA MET A 5 -4.84 -5.97 4.50
C MET A 5 -3.63 -6.88 4.43
N PHE A 6 -2.47 -6.33 4.74
CA PHE A 6 -1.19 -7.03 4.78
C PHE A 6 -0.64 -7.00 6.20
N ARG A 7 -0.18 -8.16 6.68
CA ARG A 7 0.52 -8.25 7.96
C ARG A 7 1.95 -7.73 7.80
N THR A 8 2.34 -6.82 8.67
CA THR A 8 3.70 -6.27 8.79
C THR A 8 4.21 -6.57 10.21
N THR A 9 5.46 -6.23 10.52
CA THR A 9 5.92 -6.36 11.91
C THR A 9 5.26 -5.32 12.80
N ARG A 10 5.06 -5.71 14.06
CA ARG A 10 4.38 -4.91 15.08
C ARG A 10 5.02 -3.53 15.33
N SER A 11 6.27 -3.34 14.94
CA SER A 11 7.07 -2.13 15.17
C SER A 11 7.17 -1.20 13.95
N VAL A 12 6.56 -1.53 12.79
CA VAL A 12 6.62 -0.59 11.66
C VAL A 12 5.66 0.58 11.91
N CYS A 13 6.23 1.77 12.05
CA CYS A 13 5.47 3.02 12.05
C CYS A 13 5.02 3.34 10.63
N GLY A 14 3.89 4.03 10.48
CA GLY A 14 3.40 4.47 9.17
C GLY A 14 4.47 5.25 8.39
N ASP A 15 5.25 6.09 9.05
CA ASP A 15 6.32 6.89 8.43
C ASP A 15 7.43 6.07 7.77
N ASP A 16 7.60 4.81 8.15
CA ASP A 16 8.59 3.92 7.55
C ASP A 16 8.03 3.04 6.42
N MET A 17 6.77 3.28 6.04
CA MET A 17 6.12 2.63 4.91
C MET A 17 6.15 3.50 3.66
N LEU A 18 6.56 2.90 2.55
CA LEU A 18 6.53 3.48 1.22
C LEU A 18 5.62 2.65 0.34
N VAL A 19 4.52 3.25 -0.12
CA VAL A 19 3.56 2.61 -1.05
C VAL A 19 3.69 3.28 -2.41
N LEU A 20 4.08 2.50 -3.42
CA LEU A 20 4.34 2.95 -4.78
C LEU A 20 3.40 2.25 -5.76
N PRO A 21 2.46 2.99 -6.37
CA PRO A 21 1.69 2.45 -7.48
C PRO A 21 2.56 2.33 -8.74
N ASN A 22 2.34 1.26 -9.49
CA ASN A 22 2.97 0.97 -10.77
C ASN A 22 1.88 0.63 -11.81
N GLU A 23 2.26 0.49 -13.08
CA GLU A 23 1.33 0.25 -14.20
C GLU A 23 0.49 -1.02 -14.04
N ASN A 24 0.99 -2.00 -13.29
CA ASN A 24 0.33 -3.30 -13.13
C ASN A 24 0.15 -3.75 -11.68
N GLU A 25 0.75 -3.06 -10.71
CA GLU A 25 0.76 -3.48 -9.32
C GLU A 25 0.97 -2.30 -8.37
N VAL A 26 0.54 -2.44 -7.13
CA VAL A 26 0.89 -1.52 -6.03
C VAL A 26 1.92 -2.23 -5.18
N LYS A 27 3.14 -1.69 -5.16
CA LYS A 27 4.24 -2.19 -4.33
C LYS A 27 4.25 -1.45 -3.01
N PHE A 28 4.59 -2.14 -1.94
CA PHE A 28 4.79 -1.52 -0.64
C PHE A 28 6.07 -2.05 0.00
N TYR A 29 6.77 -1.14 0.67
CA TYR A 29 8.05 -1.34 1.31
C TYR A 29 7.94 -0.81 2.72
N GLY A 30 8.29 -1.61 3.72
CA GLY A 30 8.39 -1.18 5.10
C GLY A 30 9.79 -1.46 5.62
N GLU A 31 10.46 -0.44 6.13
CA GLU A 31 11.71 -0.62 6.89
C GLU A 31 11.40 -0.46 8.38
N ASN A 32 11.91 -1.34 9.24
CA ASN A 32 11.78 -1.12 10.67
C ASN A 32 13.00 -0.33 11.16
N LYS A 33 12.83 0.99 11.37
CA LYS A 33 13.90 1.86 11.89
C LYS A 33 14.04 1.86 13.41
N GLU A 34 13.14 1.20 14.13
CA GLU A 34 13.22 1.09 15.59
C GLU A 34 14.28 0.05 15.98
N VAL A 35 15.53 0.49 15.91
CA VAL A 35 16.70 -0.17 16.47
C VAL A 35 16.54 -0.15 17.99
N CYS A 36 15.89 -1.17 18.52
CA CYS A 36 16.15 -1.54 19.91
C CYS A 36 17.64 -1.91 19.96
N GLU A 37 18.42 -1.37 20.90
CA GLU A 37 19.90 -1.39 20.96
C GLU A 37 20.58 -2.78 20.91
N HIS A 38 19.80 -3.85 20.71
CA HIS A 38 20.21 -5.25 20.68
C HIS A 38 19.76 -6.05 19.43
N ASP A 39 18.97 -5.50 18.50
CA ASP A 39 18.52 -6.22 17.28
C ASP A 39 19.02 -5.46 16.03
N GLU A 40 20.22 -5.79 15.56
CA GLU A 40 20.83 -5.24 14.33
C GLU A 40 20.16 -5.72 13.03
N SER A 41 19.01 -6.40 13.14
CA SER A 41 18.28 -6.91 11.99
C SER A 41 17.31 -5.84 11.50
N CYS A 42 17.76 -4.96 10.60
CA CYS A 42 16.85 -4.16 9.78
C CYS A 42 15.91 -5.11 9.04
N ARG A 43 14.68 -5.31 9.55
CA ARG A 43 13.69 -6.17 8.90
C ARG A 43 12.99 -5.37 7.83
N ILE A 44 13.37 -5.61 6.58
CA ILE A 44 12.73 -5.04 5.41
C ILE A 44 11.56 -5.94 5.01
N PHE A 45 10.38 -5.36 4.87
CA PHE A 45 9.20 -6.04 4.36
C PHE A 45 8.85 -5.49 2.99
N MET A 46 8.63 -6.38 2.04
CA MET A 46 8.27 -6.03 0.68
C MET A 46 7.07 -6.86 0.25
N GLY A 47 6.09 -6.22 -0.35
CA GLY A 47 4.95 -6.89 -0.93
C GLY A 47 4.37 -6.13 -2.11
N ALA A 48 3.51 -6.82 -2.84
CA ALA A 48 2.89 -6.28 -4.04
C ALA A 48 1.46 -6.79 -4.20
N VAL A 49 0.60 -5.90 -4.68
CA VAL A 49 -0.80 -6.21 -5.02
C VAL A 49 -0.97 -6.03 -6.52
N LYS A 50 -1.33 -7.10 -7.24
CA LYS A 50 -1.57 -7.00 -8.69
C LYS A 50 -2.84 -6.22 -8.98
N GLY A 51 -2.75 -5.27 -9.92
CA GLY A 51 -3.88 -4.49 -10.43
C GLY A 51 -5.04 -5.36 -10.88
N SER A 52 -4.79 -6.53 -11.44
CA SER A 52 -5.85 -7.47 -11.83
C SER A 52 -6.75 -7.93 -10.68
N SER A 53 -6.33 -7.77 -9.42
CA SER A 53 -7.15 -8.14 -8.25
C SER A 53 -8.09 -7.02 -7.78
N PHE A 54 -7.91 -5.79 -8.25
CA PHE A 54 -8.69 -4.63 -7.77
C PHE A 54 -9.09 -3.61 -8.85
N CYS A 55 -8.44 -3.63 -10.01
CA CYS A 55 -8.76 -2.80 -11.18
C CYS A 55 -9.69 -3.56 -12.13
N ALA A 56 -10.59 -2.82 -12.78
CA ALA A 56 -11.32 -3.33 -13.93
C ALA A 56 -10.36 -3.62 -15.11
N PRO A 57 -10.69 -4.59 -15.98
CA PRO A 57 -9.90 -4.87 -17.18
C PRO A 57 -9.73 -3.60 -18.04
N GLY A 58 -8.49 -3.24 -18.36
CA GLY A 58 -8.18 -2.07 -19.18
C GLY A 58 -8.05 -0.73 -18.42
N VAL A 59 -8.26 -0.71 -17.10
CA VAL A 59 -8.02 0.49 -16.28
C VAL A 59 -6.69 0.34 -15.53
N PRO A 60 -5.70 1.22 -15.77
CA PRO A 60 -4.43 1.13 -15.05
C PRO A 60 -4.62 1.48 -13.56
N PRO A 61 -3.88 0.83 -12.65
CA PRO A 61 -3.86 1.16 -11.22
C PRO A 61 -3.51 2.63 -10.94
N LEU A 62 -2.70 3.25 -11.81
CA LEU A 62 -2.31 4.66 -11.72
C LEU A 62 -3.48 5.64 -11.89
N SER A 63 -4.58 5.21 -12.51
CA SER A 63 -5.80 6.02 -12.59
C SER A 63 -6.65 5.96 -11.31
N HIS A 64 -6.30 5.07 -10.38
CA HIS A 64 -7.04 4.92 -9.13
C HIS A 64 -6.45 5.82 -8.04
N ASP A 65 -7.31 6.30 -7.16
CA ASP A 65 -6.88 6.93 -5.91
C ASP A 65 -6.44 5.83 -4.94
N ILE A 66 -5.19 5.91 -4.50
CA ILE A 66 -4.55 4.89 -3.65
C ILE A 66 -4.18 5.56 -2.34
N ALA A 67 -4.88 5.15 -1.28
CA ALA A 67 -4.61 5.56 0.08
C ALA A 67 -4.12 4.35 0.88
N TRP A 68 -3.37 4.58 1.95
CA TRP A 68 -2.91 3.51 2.82
C TRP A 68 -2.82 3.98 4.27
N ASP A 69 -2.91 3.02 5.18
CA ASP A 69 -2.84 3.19 6.64
C ASP A 69 -2.04 2.02 7.21
N ALA A 70 -1.13 2.27 8.15
CA ALA A 70 -0.34 1.24 8.79
C ALA A 70 -0.47 1.36 10.31
N GLU A 71 -1.11 0.36 10.94
CA GLU A 71 -1.40 0.39 12.37
C GLU A 71 -1.24 -1.01 12.97
N PHE A 72 -0.61 -1.10 14.15
CA PHE A 72 -0.41 -2.35 14.90
C PHE A 72 0.21 -3.51 14.10
N GLY A 73 1.10 -3.21 13.14
CA GLY A 73 1.67 -4.22 12.25
C GLY A 73 0.70 -4.71 11.17
N VAL A 74 -0.27 -3.88 10.77
CA VAL A 74 -1.18 -4.15 9.66
C VAL A 74 -1.16 -2.96 8.71
N LEU A 75 -0.73 -3.21 7.46
CA LEU A 75 -0.86 -2.27 6.36
C LEU A 75 -2.19 -2.49 5.66
N LYS A 76 -3.05 -1.48 5.67
CA LYS A 76 -4.31 -1.41 4.93
C LYS A 76 -4.08 -0.57 3.69
N VAL A 77 -4.25 -1.14 2.51
CA VAL A 77 -4.22 -0.43 1.24
C VAL A 77 -5.65 -0.29 0.72
N ARG A 78 -6.06 0.95 0.47
CA ARG A 78 -7.35 1.31 -0.10
C ARG A 78 -7.15 1.77 -1.53
N VAL A 79 -7.85 1.11 -2.45
CA VAL A 79 -7.90 1.50 -3.86
C VAL A 79 -9.32 1.95 -4.20
N SER A 80 -9.44 3.22 -4.57
CA SER A 80 -10.69 3.85 -5.01
C SER A 80 -10.67 4.00 -6.53
N PRO A 81 -11.75 3.64 -7.24
CA PRO A 81 -11.84 3.86 -8.69
C PRO A 81 -11.60 5.34 -9.03
N PRO A 82 -11.05 5.66 -10.22
CA PRO A 82 -10.98 7.03 -10.71
C PRO A 82 -12.35 7.68 -10.54
N GLY A 83 -12.40 8.82 -9.84
CA GLY A 83 -13.64 9.57 -9.71
C GLY A 83 -14.18 9.85 -11.11
N SER A 84 -15.39 9.36 -11.41
CA SER A 84 -16.10 9.77 -12.61
C SER A 84 -16.24 11.29 -12.53
N ASN A 85 -15.45 12.03 -13.30
CA ASN A 85 -15.73 13.43 -13.57
C ASN A 85 -17.02 13.47 -14.41
N ILE A 86 -18.16 13.26 -13.77
CA ILE A 86 -19.41 13.82 -14.27
C ILE A 86 -19.32 15.31 -13.97
N SER A 87 -18.73 16.07 -14.91
CA SER A 87 -19.18 17.45 -15.07
C SER A 87 -20.65 17.36 -15.46
N SER A 88 -21.53 17.49 -14.49
CA SER A 88 -22.89 17.92 -14.75
C SER A 88 -22.78 19.39 -15.15
N GLU A 89 -22.73 19.62 -16.46
CA GLU A 89 -23.04 20.93 -17.06
C GLU A 89 -24.54 21.24 -16.87
#